data_AF-A0A482VL51-F1
#
_entry.id   AF-A0A482VL51-F1
#
_cell.length_a   1.000
_cell.length_b   1.000
_cell.length_c   1.000
_cell.angle_alpha   90.00
_cell.angle_beta   90.00
_cell.angle_gamma   90.00
#
_symmetry.space_group_name_H-M   'P 1'
#
loop_
_entity.id
_entity.type
_entity.pdbx_description
1 polymer ?
#
loop_
_entity_poly.entity_id
_entity_poly.type
_entity_poly.pdbx_seq_one_letter_code
_entity_poly.pdbx_strand_id
1 'polypeptide(L)'
;MHLPVSLTTCNVSEEAWPKSTMCEPSSGYMRNQDIWWTEQLIQEIQSEHPGELVRTGSPYFLCSALPAHWRSNKTLPVAFRVVALGDIGDGTIVTVRAGNDENCCAELRNSTAVMKNQVAKFNDLRFVGRSGRGKFSVVHSSSYSSTNKR
;
A
#
# COMPACT_ATOMS: atom_id res chain seq x y z
N MET A 1 40.17 -59.82 14.08
CA MET A 1 40.44 -59.04 15.31
C MET A 1 39.37 -57.97 15.42
N HIS A 2 38.52 -58.11 16.45
CA HIS A 2 37.83 -57.09 17.26
C HIS A 2 37.00 -55.94 16.64
N LEU A 3 35.90 -55.65 17.36
CA LEU A 3 34.84 -54.65 17.21
C LEU A 3 35.32 -53.19 17.56
N PRO A 4 34.42 -52.24 17.90
CA PRO A 4 34.05 -51.02 17.18
C PRO A 4 34.63 -49.72 17.81
N VAL A 5 34.45 -48.54 17.19
CA VAL A 5 34.76 -47.23 17.81
C VAL A 5 33.74 -46.20 17.28
N SER A 6 32.72 -45.77 18.02
CA SER A 6 32.65 -44.84 19.18
C SER A 6 32.51 -43.37 18.80
N LEU A 7 31.51 -42.74 19.40
CA LEU A 7 31.22 -41.30 19.44
C LEU A 7 32.44 -40.50 19.93
N THR A 8 32.65 -39.30 19.40
CA THR A 8 33.33 -38.23 20.17
C THR A 8 32.86 -36.86 19.71
N THR A 9 32.26 -36.14 20.66
CA THR A 9 32.05 -34.70 20.67
C THR A 9 33.39 -33.96 20.74
N CYS A 10 33.56 -32.83 20.07
CA CYS A 10 34.60 -31.87 20.42
C CYS A 10 34.03 -30.45 20.49
N ASN A 11 34.05 -29.91 21.71
CA ASN A 11 33.97 -28.48 22.02
C ASN A 11 35.14 -27.73 21.40
N VAL A 12 34.90 -26.52 20.91
CA VAL A 12 35.91 -25.45 20.89
C VAL A 12 35.29 -24.19 21.50
N SER A 13 36.02 -23.60 22.43
CA SER A 13 35.61 -22.51 23.31
C SER A 13 35.75 -21.12 22.67
N GLU A 14 34.93 -20.22 23.24
CA GLU A 14 34.95 -18.75 23.37
C GLU A 14 36.12 -17.87 22.83
N GLU A 15 35.70 -16.65 22.48
CA GLU A 15 36.30 -15.32 22.73
C GLU A 15 37.39 -14.66 21.84
N ALA A 16 36.95 -13.61 21.10
CA ALA A 16 37.60 -12.29 20.84
C ALA A 16 36.77 -11.58 19.73
N TRP A 17 36.07 -10.44 19.88
CA TRP A 17 36.51 -9.09 20.27
C TRP A 17 35.31 -8.10 20.23
N PRO A 18 35.46 -6.79 20.53
CA PRO A 18 34.68 -6.06 21.53
C PRO A 18 33.27 -5.61 21.10
N LYS A 19 32.39 -5.51 22.10
CA LYS A 19 31.08 -4.84 22.05
C LYS A 19 31.27 -3.38 21.61
N SER A 20 31.02 -3.09 20.35
CA SER A 20 30.86 -1.72 19.87
C SER A 20 29.38 -1.34 19.99
N THR A 21 29.13 -0.33 20.82
CA THR A 21 27.89 0.43 20.88
C THR A 21 27.55 0.94 19.49
N MET A 22 26.63 0.29 18.80
CA MET A 22 25.88 0.88 17.71
C MET A 22 24.47 1.05 18.21
N CYS A 23 23.99 2.30 18.21
CA CYS A 23 22.66 2.71 18.62
C CYS A 23 21.59 1.68 18.22
N GLU A 24 20.83 1.19 19.20
CA GLU A 24 19.58 0.48 18.96
C GLU A 24 18.65 1.36 18.12
N PRO A 25 18.20 0.91 16.93
CA PRO A 25 16.99 1.46 16.36
C PRO A 25 15.82 0.83 17.12
N SER A 26 15.35 1.53 18.14
CA SER A 26 14.02 1.29 18.72
C SER A 26 12.96 1.55 17.65
N SER A 27 12.61 0.54 16.83
CA SER A 27 11.47 0.64 15.90
C SER A 27 11.04 -0.69 15.24
N GLY A 28 11.25 -1.85 15.87
CA GLY A 28 10.83 -3.15 15.31
C GLY A 28 9.42 -3.62 15.71
N TYR A 29 9.01 -3.29 16.93
CA TYR A 29 7.79 -3.87 17.53
C TYR A 29 6.50 -3.13 17.21
N MET A 30 6.54 -1.83 16.88
CA MET A 30 5.34 -1.07 16.50
C MET A 30 4.80 -1.47 15.12
N ARG A 31 5.67 -1.86 14.18
CA ARG A 31 5.27 -2.20 12.80
C ARG A 31 4.47 -3.50 12.67
N ASN A 32 4.77 -4.54 13.46
CA ASN A 32 4.07 -5.83 13.34
C ASN A 32 2.66 -5.80 13.88
N GLN A 33 2.49 -5.00 14.91
CA GLN A 33 1.26 -4.84 15.63
C GLN A 33 0.27 -4.06 14.74
N ASP A 34 0.72 -2.92 14.16
CA ASP A 34 -0.05 -2.07 13.22
C ASP A 34 -0.63 -2.84 12.03
N ILE A 35 0.11 -3.82 11.52
CA ILE A 35 -0.29 -4.62 10.36
C ILE A 35 -1.48 -5.52 10.70
N TRP A 36 -1.50 -6.16 11.88
CA TRP A 36 -2.55 -7.14 12.19
C TRP A 36 -3.93 -6.48 12.39
N TRP A 37 -3.99 -5.31 13.03
CA TRP A 37 -5.26 -4.57 13.18
C TRP A 37 -5.73 -4.00 11.85
N THR A 38 -4.81 -3.52 11.01
CA THR A 38 -5.13 -3.04 9.67
C THR A 38 -5.72 -4.17 8.82
N GLU A 39 -5.18 -5.38 8.91
CA GLU A 39 -5.69 -6.56 8.20
C GLU A 39 -7.14 -6.91 8.61
N GLN A 40 -7.45 -6.85 9.90
CA GLN A 40 -8.82 -7.08 10.40
C GLN A 40 -9.80 -6.02 9.90
N LEU A 41 -9.43 -4.73 9.96
CA LEU A 41 -10.27 -3.63 9.48
C LEU A 41 -10.50 -3.72 7.96
N ILE A 42 -9.47 -4.12 7.20
CA ILE A 42 -9.63 -4.35 5.76
C ILE A 42 -10.64 -5.48 5.50
N GLN A 43 -10.57 -6.58 6.24
CA GLN A 43 -11.53 -7.68 6.08
C GLN A 43 -12.96 -7.23 6.38
N GLU A 44 -13.15 -6.42 7.43
CA GLU A 44 -14.45 -5.85 7.79
C GLU A 44 -15.01 -4.99 6.65
N ILE A 45 -14.24 -4.00 6.19
CA ILE A 45 -14.65 -3.10 5.09
C ILE A 45 -14.90 -3.86 3.79
N GLN A 46 -14.09 -4.86 3.46
CA GLN A 46 -14.28 -5.68 2.26
C GLN A 46 -15.50 -6.62 2.38
N SER A 47 -15.89 -7.01 3.59
CA SER A 47 -17.08 -7.82 3.83
C SER A 47 -18.38 -7.04 3.62
N GLU A 48 -18.39 -5.74 3.97
CA GLU A 48 -19.52 -4.84 3.71
C GLU A 48 -19.69 -4.56 2.21
N HIS A 49 -18.59 -4.55 1.46
CA HIS A 49 -18.57 -4.21 0.03
C HIS A 49 -17.72 -5.20 -0.80
N PRO A 50 -18.19 -6.45 -0.97
CA PRO A 50 -17.41 -7.51 -1.60
C PRO A 50 -17.06 -7.18 -3.05
N GLY A 51 -15.77 -7.11 -3.35
CA GLY A 51 -15.24 -6.89 -4.70
C GLY A 51 -15.30 -5.44 -5.19
N GLU A 52 -15.86 -4.51 -4.42
CA GLU A 52 -15.85 -3.08 -4.77
C GLU A 52 -14.51 -2.42 -4.42
N LEU A 53 -13.91 -2.79 -3.28
CA LEU A 53 -12.66 -2.22 -2.78
C LEU A 53 -11.49 -3.23 -2.80
N VAL A 54 -10.36 -2.79 -3.35
CA VAL A 54 -9.11 -3.55 -3.45
C VAL A 54 -8.00 -2.87 -2.67
N ARG A 55 -7.05 -3.68 -2.18
CA ARG A 55 -5.85 -3.19 -1.50
C ARG A 55 -4.95 -2.45 -2.47
N THR A 56 -4.35 -1.37 -2.01
CA THR A 56 -3.30 -0.66 -2.74
C THR A 56 -1.91 -1.15 -2.32
N GLY A 57 -0.85 -0.58 -2.89
CA GLY A 57 0.51 -0.82 -2.40
C GLY A 57 0.80 -0.21 -1.02
N SER A 58 -0.12 0.59 -0.47
CA SER A 58 -0.04 1.13 0.88
C SER A 58 -1.00 0.36 1.81
N PRO A 59 -0.56 -0.03 3.02
CA PRO A 59 -1.41 -0.76 3.95
C PRO A 59 -2.58 0.08 4.47
N TYR A 60 -2.51 1.41 4.40
CA TYR A 60 -3.52 2.31 4.98
C TYR A 60 -4.58 2.78 3.99
N PHE A 61 -4.54 2.32 2.74
CA PHE A 61 -5.48 2.75 1.70
C PHE A 61 -6.06 1.58 0.91
N LEU A 62 -7.37 1.65 0.73
CA LEU A 62 -8.12 0.85 -0.23
C LEU A 62 -8.58 1.74 -1.38
N CYS A 63 -8.84 1.16 -2.55
CA CYS A 63 -9.47 1.89 -3.66
C CYS A 63 -10.47 1.04 -4.42
N SER A 64 -11.29 1.65 -5.26
CA SER A 64 -12.23 0.90 -6.08
C SER A 64 -11.52 -0.05 -7.04
N ALA A 65 -12.06 -1.26 -7.21
CA ALA A 65 -11.60 -2.19 -8.23
C ALA A 65 -11.77 -1.58 -9.62
N LEU A 66 -10.72 -1.66 -10.44
CA LEU A 66 -10.78 -1.20 -11.83
C LEU A 66 -11.11 -2.36 -12.78
N PRO A 67 -11.87 -2.11 -13.87
CA PRO A 67 -12.09 -3.11 -14.90
C PRO A 67 -10.76 -3.61 -15.48
N ALA A 68 -10.68 -4.91 -15.79
CA ALA A 68 -9.47 -5.51 -16.36
C ALA A 68 -9.07 -4.89 -17.72
N HIS A 69 -10.06 -4.51 -18.52
CA HIS A 69 -9.89 -3.76 -19.76
C HIS A 69 -10.96 -2.69 -19.85
N TRP A 70 -10.56 -1.46 -20.15
CA TRP A 70 -11.49 -0.34 -20.32
C TRP A 70 -11.08 0.51 -21.52
N ARG A 71 -12.08 1.09 -22.19
CA ARG A 71 -11.86 1.98 -23.32
C ARG A 71 -11.25 3.30 -22.82
N SER A 72 -10.22 3.80 -23.50
CA SER A 72 -9.64 5.10 -23.16
C SER A 72 -10.67 6.23 -23.21
N ASN A 73 -10.52 7.19 -22.29
CA ASN A 73 -11.37 8.37 -22.10
C ASN A 73 -12.88 8.06 -21.94
N LYS A 74 -13.23 6.80 -21.64
CA LYS A 74 -14.59 6.40 -21.30
C LYS A 74 -14.77 6.45 -19.78
N THR A 75 -15.90 7.01 -19.34
CA THR A 75 -16.35 6.97 -17.94
C THR A 75 -16.28 5.55 -17.40
N LEU A 76 -15.77 5.37 -16.18
CA LEU A 76 -15.72 4.06 -15.51
C LEU A 76 -17.15 3.55 -15.22
N PRO A 77 -17.37 2.22 -15.17
CA PRO A 77 -18.69 1.67 -14.89
C PRO A 77 -19.14 1.96 -13.44
N VAL A 78 -18.17 2.14 -12.54
CA VAL A 78 -18.38 2.51 -11.14
C VAL A 78 -17.49 3.71 -10.83
N ALA A 79 -18.00 4.64 -10.02
CA ALA A 79 -17.23 5.80 -9.58
C ALA A 79 -16.03 5.34 -8.74
N PHE A 80 -14.83 5.77 -9.12
CA PHE A 80 -13.61 5.44 -8.41
C PHE A 80 -13.55 6.17 -7.06
N ARG A 81 -13.12 5.46 -6.02
CA ARG A 81 -12.97 5.98 -4.66
C ARG A 81 -11.65 5.52 -4.07
N VAL A 82 -11.13 6.32 -3.15
CA VAL A 82 -10.01 5.95 -2.27
C VAL A 82 -10.52 6.04 -0.84
N VAL A 83 -10.31 4.99 -0.07
CA VAL A 83 -10.71 4.88 1.34
C VAL A 83 -9.47 4.83 2.20
N ALA A 84 -9.39 5.69 3.20
CA ALA A 84 -8.33 5.72 4.19
C ALA A 84 -8.73 4.93 5.43
N LEU A 85 -7.83 4.07 5.90
CA LEU A 85 -8.05 3.25 7.09
C LEU A 85 -7.68 3.96 8.39
N GLY A 86 -6.77 4.94 8.32
CA GLY A 86 -6.40 5.81 9.43
C GLY A 86 -6.84 7.25 9.20
N ASP A 87 -6.99 8.04 10.26
CA ASP A 87 -7.59 9.37 10.20
C ASP A 87 -6.89 10.34 9.24
N ILE A 88 -7.63 10.83 8.25
CA ILE A 88 -7.18 11.86 7.31
C ILE A 88 -8.19 13.00 7.36
N GLY A 89 -7.69 14.20 7.65
CA GLY A 89 -8.53 15.39 7.74
C GLY A 89 -9.35 15.62 6.46
N ASP A 90 -10.63 15.91 6.65
CA ASP A 90 -11.53 16.35 5.58
C ASP A 90 -10.93 17.57 4.85
N GLY A 91 -11.13 17.63 3.53
CA GLY A 91 -10.52 18.67 2.69
C GLY A 91 -9.15 18.27 2.12
N THR A 92 -8.54 17.19 2.59
CA THR A 92 -7.27 16.70 2.04
C THR A 92 -7.41 16.36 0.56
N ILE A 93 -6.51 16.89 -0.27
CA ILE A 93 -6.52 16.63 -1.71
C ILE A 93 -5.86 15.28 -1.99
N VAL A 94 -6.61 14.39 -2.65
CA VAL A 94 -6.15 13.09 -3.10
C VAL A 94 -5.98 13.11 -4.61
N THR A 95 -4.79 12.79 -5.09
CA THR A 95 -4.51 12.67 -6.52
C THR A 95 -4.16 11.22 -6.88
N VAL A 96 -4.76 10.74 -7.96
CA VAL A 96 -4.49 9.43 -8.56
C VAL A 96 -3.46 9.61 -9.67
N ARG A 97 -2.47 8.72 -9.70
CA ARG A 97 -1.53 8.56 -10.81
C ARG A 97 -1.61 7.12 -11.29
N ALA A 98 -1.42 6.92 -12.58
CA ALA A 98 -1.36 5.61 -13.18
C ALA A 98 -0.08 5.46 -13.98
N GLY A 99 0.57 4.31 -13.87
CA GLY A 99 1.79 4.04 -14.62
C GLY A 99 2.10 2.55 -14.70
N ASN A 100 2.96 2.22 -15.65
CA ASN A 100 3.59 0.91 -15.79
C ASN A 100 4.97 1.10 -16.48
N ASP A 101 5.65 -0.01 -16.77
CA ASP A 101 7.00 0.02 -17.35
C ASP A 101 7.04 0.66 -18.75
N GLU A 102 5.94 0.58 -19.53
CA GLU A 102 5.83 1.16 -20.86
C GLU A 102 5.44 2.65 -20.82
N ASN A 103 4.63 3.04 -19.84
CA ASN A 103 4.10 4.38 -19.66
C ASN A 103 4.15 4.74 -18.18
N CYS A 104 5.24 5.40 -17.77
CA CYS A 104 5.49 5.72 -16.37
C CYS A 104 4.45 6.68 -15.75
N CYS A 105 3.77 7.48 -16.59
CA CYS A 105 2.79 8.48 -16.18
C CYS A 105 1.70 8.58 -17.24
N ALA A 106 0.68 7.73 -17.12
CA ALA A 106 -0.47 7.76 -17.99
C ALA A 106 -1.30 9.04 -17.78
N GLU A 107 -1.77 9.60 -18.89
CA GLU A 107 -2.69 10.74 -18.86
C GLU A 107 -4.04 10.31 -18.26
N LEU A 108 -4.51 11.09 -17.29
CA LEU A 108 -5.78 10.91 -16.61
C LEU A 108 -6.61 12.19 -16.67
N ARG A 109 -7.94 12.06 -16.59
CA ARG A 109 -8.86 13.18 -16.40
C ARG A 109 -9.58 13.03 -15.07
N ASN A 110 -9.83 14.15 -14.41
CA ASN A 110 -10.48 14.20 -13.10
C ASN A 110 -9.76 13.31 -12.07
N SER A 111 -8.43 13.33 -12.11
CA SER A 111 -7.55 12.53 -11.25
C SER A 111 -7.35 13.09 -9.86
N THR A 112 -8.14 14.09 -9.46
CA THR A 112 -8.09 14.71 -8.15
C THR A 112 -9.47 14.68 -7.51
N ALA A 113 -9.50 14.37 -6.22
CA ALA A 113 -10.69 14.37 -5.37
C ALA A 113 -10.36 14.92 -3.99
N VAL A 114 -11.40 15.25 -3.23
CA VAL A 114 -11.28 15.72 -1.85
C VAL A 114 -11.64 14.59 -0.90
N MET A 115 -10.79 14.34 0.10
CA MET A 115 -11.08 13.43 1.19
C MET A 115 -12.21 13.99 2.04
N LYS A 116 -13.23 13.17 2.29
CA LYS A 116 -14.31 13.48 3.22
C LYS A 116 -14.78 12.22 3.91
N ASN A 117 -14.83 12.22 5.24
CA ASN A 117 -15.17 11.05 6.05
C ASN A 117 -14.38 9.81 5.60
N GLN A 118 -13.05 9.97 5.48
CA GLN A 118 -12.14 8.89 5.07
C GLN A 118 -12.32 8.37 3.64
N VAL A 119 -13.21 8.98 2.84
CA VAL A 119 -13.45 8.60 1.45
C VAL A 119 -13.21 9.78 0.50
N ALA A 120 -12.31 9.60 -0.46
CA ALA A 120 -12.16 10.52 -1.59
C ALA A 120 -12.87 9.92 -2.82
N LYS A 121 -13.99 10.53 -3.22
CA LYS A 121 -14.78 10.10 -4.36
C LYS A 121 -14.41 10.92 -5.60
N PHE A 122 -13.92 10.24 -6.63
CA PHE A 122 -13.53 10.88 -7.88
C PHE A 122 -14.75 11.09 -8.77
N ASN A 123 -14.92 12.32 -9.25
CA ASN A 123 -15.99 12.67 -10.16
C ASN A 123 -15.58 12.32 -11.58
N ASP A 124 -16.06 11.17 -12.07
CA ASP A 124 -15.82 10.73 -13.45
C ASP A 124 -14.31 10.64 -13.80
N LEU A 125 -13.54 9.94 -12.95
CA LEU A 125 -12.14 9.60 -13.26
C LEU A 125 -12.06 8.85 -14.59
N ARG A 126 -11.13 9.26 -15.47
CA ARG A 126 -10.90 8.58 -16.76
C ARG A 126 -9.43 8.35 -17.03
N PHE A 127 -9.15 7.21 -17.65
CA PHE A 127 -7.84 6.86 -18.19
C PHE A 127 -7.77 7.27 -19.65
N VAL A 128 -6.95 8.26 -20.00
CA VAL A 128 -6.77 8.73 -21.38
C VAL A 128 -5.59 8.01 -22.03
N GLY A 129 -4.47 7.90 -21.29
CA GLY A 129 -3.31 7.13 -21.71
C GLY A 129 -3.63 5.64 -21.89
N ARG A 130 -2.97 4.99 -22.85
CA ARG A 130 -3.04 3.54 -23.06
C ARG A 130 -1.94 2.85 -22.26
N SER A 131 -2.24 1.68 -21.69
CA SER A 131 -1.27 0.89 -20.91
C SER A 131 -0.37 0.01 -21.79
N GLY A 132 -0.60 -0.01 -23.10
CA GLY A 132 0.09 -0.95 -24.00
C GLY A 132 -0.42 -2.37 -23.81
N ARG A 133 0.49 -3.32 -23.61
CA ARG A 133 0.16 -4.73 -23.32
C ARG A 133 -0.01 -5.00 -21.82
N GLY A 134 0.33 -4.04 -20.96
CA GLY A 134 0.29 -4.18 -19.51
C GLY A 134 -1.01 -3.70 -18.84
N LYS A 135 -1.11 -3.97 -17.54
CA LYS A 135 -2.10 -3.34 -16.64
C LYS A 135 -1.52 -2.03 -16.10
N PHE A 136 -2.37 -1.07 -15.74
CA PHE A 136 -1.93 0.11 -15.00
C PHE A 136 -1.83 -0.20 -13.51
N SER A 137 -0.73 0.20 -12.89
CA SER A 137 -0.64 0.33 -11.43
C SER A 137 -1.14 1.71 -11.05
N VAL A 138 -2.12 1.76 -10.15
CA VAL A 138 -2.61 3.03 -9.60
C VAL A 138 -1.84 3.36 -8.34
N VAL A 139 -1.17 4.50 -8.35
CA VAL A 139 -0.48 5.08 -7.20
C VAL A 139 -1.27 6.30 -6.75
N HIS A 140 -1.60 6.35 -5.46
CA HIS A 140 -2.23 7.50 -4.86
C HIS A 140 -1.16 8.40 -4.24
N SER A 141 -1.25 9.70 -4.49
CA SER A 141 -0.49 10.71 -3.77
C SER A 141 -1.48 11.62 -3.04
N SER A 142 -1.56 11.48 -1.72
CA SER A 142 -2.20 12.45 -0.84
C SER A 142 -1.20 13.56 -0.55
N SER A 143 -1.50 14.80 -0.94
CA SER A 143 -0.74 15.96 -0.48
C SER A 143 -1.33 16.40 0.86
N TYR A 144 -0.67 16.05 1.96
CA TYR A 144 -0.97 16.60 3.27
C TYR A 144 -0.45 18.03 3.33
N SER A 145 -1.31 19.01 3.06
CA SER A 145 -0.99 20.39 3.43
C SER A 145 -1.30 20.55 4.91
N SER A 146 -0.29 20.40 5.77
CA SER A 146 -0.32 20.89 7.15
C SER A 146 -0.34 22.42 7.13
N THR A 147 -1.42 23.02 6.66
CA THR A 147 -1.63 24.47 6.69
C THR A 147 -2.95 24.77 7.38
N ASN A 148 -2.94 24.66 8.71
CA ASN A 148 -3.49 25.69 9.59
C ASN A 148 -3.10 25.39 11.04
N LYS A 149 -1.85 25.74 11.37
CA LYS A 149 -1.49 26.16 12.73
C LYS A 149 -1.18 27.66 12.64
N ARG A 150 -2.22 28.49 12.71
CA ARG A 150 -2.17 29.86 13.24
C ARG A 150 -3.52 30.17 13.85
#